data_AF-A0A1X1QV66-F1
#
_entry.id   AF-A0A1X1QV66-F1
#
_cell.length_a   1.000
_cell.length_b   1.000
_cell.length_c   1.000
_cell.angle_alpha   90.00
_cell.angle_beta   90.00
_cell.angle_gamma   90.00
#
_symmetry.space_group_name_H-M   'P 1'
#
loop_
_entity.id
_entity.type
_entity.pdbx_description
1 polymer ?
#
loop_
_entity_poly.entity_id
_entity_poly.type
_entity_poly.pdbx_seq_one_letter_code
_entity_poly.pdbx_strand_id
1 'polypeptide(L)'
;MAFYFVSTFAIAQTPTKQPALRLSRTKNLHFAKAPFPGFSAIALGADPRGEEKARKAILTYGEFFNEHYLPYVKPRKRSWNKDEEMFRLRLNTVFGRQRLNQITRHKIQSFHTSLKEQGLSASTCNHYVKLLKHSLNLAIDWDMLDINPAVRVPLFHEDNKMENYLSEAELEQLMDVLQTDDNRAVCRIIMYLLSTGARLNKALSARWD
;
A
#
# COMPACT_ATOMS: atom_id res chain seq x y z
N MET A 1 -52.14 37.86 -53.25
CA MET A 1 -52.28 39.34 -53.27
C MET A 1 -50.93 39.91 -52.85
N ALA A 2 -50.36 40.80 -53.67
CA ALA A 2 -49.17 41.67 -53.48
C ALA A 2 -47.89 41.20 -52.72
N PHE A 3 -46.75 41.46 -53.37
CA PHE A 3 -45.35 41.42 -52.88
C PHE A 3 -45.02 42.52 -51.84
N TYR A 4 -43.89 42.36 -51.11
CA TYR A 4 -42.70 43.26 -50.93
C TYR A 4 -41.86 42.71 -49.73
N PHE A 5 -40.57 42.33 -49.78
CA PHE A 5 -39.30 43.10 -49.98
C PHE A 5 -39.04 44.17 -48.89
N VAL A 6 -37.90 44.29 -48.18
CA VAL A 6 -36.51 43.73 -48.32
C VAL A 6 -35.82 43.57 -46.92
N SER A 7 -34.64 42.92 -46.84
CA SER A 7 -33.51 43.15 -45.88
C SER A 7 -33.52 42.40 -44.52
N THR A 8 -32.41 41.87 -43.95
CA THR A 8 -30.97 41.88 -44.33
C THR A 8 -30.27 40.55 -43.94
N PHE A 9 -29.28 40.11 -44.72
CA PHE A 9 -28.41 38.95 -44.44
C PHE A 9 -27.42 39.15 -43.29
N ALA A 10 -27.14 38.09 -42.50
CA ALA A 10 -25.84 37.86 -41.86
C ALA A 10 -25.66 36.37 -41.46
N ILE A 11 -25.04 35.57 -42.34
CA ILE A 11 -24.62 34.20 -42.05
C ILE A 11 -23.11 34.22 -41.75
N ALA A 12 -22.69 33.76 -40.57
CA ALA A 12 -21.28 33.58 -40.23
C ALA A 12 -20.87 32.09 -40.35
N GLN A 13 -20.34 31.71 -41.51
CA GLN A 13 -19.70 30.41 -41.71
C GLN A 13 -18.24 30.44 -41.28
N THR A 14 -17.77 29.37 -40.64
CA THR A 14 -16.34 29.06 -40.53
C THR A 14 -15.77 28.65 -41.89
N PRO A 15 -14.49 28.97 -42.17
CA PRO A 15 -13.64 27.91 -42.70
C PRO A 15 -12.19 27.97 -42.18
N THR A 16 -11.75 26.90 -41.52
CA THR A 16 -10.33 26.58 -41.34
C THR A 16 -9.68 26.22 -42.67
N LYS A 17 -8.69 27.00 -43.13
CA LYS A 17 -7.79 26.61 -44.24
C LYS A 17 -6.41 26.20 -43.72
N GLN A 18 -6.03 24.94 -43.95
CA GLN A 18 -4.64 24.50 -43.95
C GLN A 18 -4.10 24.53 -45.38
N PRO A 19 -2.89 25.07 -45.64
CA PRO A 19 -2.16 24.80 -46.87
C PRO A 19 -1.12 23.67 -46.66
N ALA A 20 -1.10 22.69 -47.55
CA ALA A 20 -0.11 21.62 -47.55
C ALA A 20 1.27 22.12 -48.01
N LEU A 21 2.34 21.70 -47.32
CA LEU A 21 3.71 22.10 -47.63
C LEU A 21 4.33 21.16 -48.69
N ARG A 22 4.71 21.68 -49.86
CA ARG A 22 5.54 20.93 -50.83
C ARG A 22 6.97 20.80 -50.29
N LEU A 23 7.51 19.59 -50.36
CA LEU A 23 8.94 19.31 -50.13
C LEU A 23 9.77 19.71 -51.35
N SER A 24 10.69 20.67 -51.20
CA SER A 24 11.80 20.91 -52.12
C SER A 24 13.08 21.28 -51.37
N ARG A 25 14.23 21.16 -52.05
CA ARG A 25 15.56 21.01 -51.44
C ARG A 25 16.22 22.34 -51.05
N THR A 26 16.71 22.36 -49.80
CA THR A 26 17.96 22.99 -49.31
C THR A 26 18.07 24.51 -49.12
N LYS A 27 18.77 24.87 -48.03
CA LYS A 27 19.35 26.18 -47.65
C LYS A 27 18.37 27.29 -47.22
N ASN A 28 17.93 27.21 -45.97
CA ASN A 28 18.29 28.18 -44.93
C ASN A 28 17.80 27.69 -43.55
N LEU A 29 18.72 27.38 -42.64
CA LEU A 29 18.40 26.82 -41.33
C LEU A 29 18.03 27.92 -40.32
N HIS A 30 16.94 28.65 -40.60
CA HIS A 30 16.31 29.47 -39.57
C HIS A 30 15.70 28.55 -38.52
N PHE A 31 16.32 28.47 -37.35
CA PHE A 31 15.71 27.90 -36.15
C PHE A 31 14.57 28.81 -35.68
N ALA A 32 13.41 28.70 -36.34
CA ALA A 32 12.17 29.23 -35.82
C ALA A 32 11.90 28.58 -34.47
N LYS A 33 11.77 29.41 -33.43
CA LYS A 33 11.58 29.01 -32.04
C LYS A 33 10.21 28.35 -31.86
N ALA A 34 10.10 27.07 -32.19
CA ALA A 34 9.00 26.25 -31.68
C ALA A 34 9.08 26.25 -30.15
N PRO A 35 7.99 26.51 -29.41
CA PRO A 35 8.00 26.45 -27.96
C PRO A 35 8.10 24.99 -27.53
N PHE A 36 9.33 24.52 -27.28
CA PHE A 36 9.55 23.24 -26.62
C PHE A 36 8.82 23.24 -25.26
N PRO A 37 7.97 22.24 -24.98
CA PRO A 37 7.21 22.16 -23.73
C PRO A 37 8.17 21.91 -22.56
N GLY A 38 8.57 23.00 -21.91
CA GLY A 38 9.59 23.00 -20.84
C GLY A 38 10.19 24.38 -20.55
N PHE A 39 10.21 25.30 -21.53
CA PHE A 39 10.78 26.64 -21.33
C PHE A 39 9.87 27.63 -20.58
N SER A 40 8.56 27.40 -20.53
CA SER A 40 7.62 28.32 -19.87
C SER A 40 7.79 28.41 -18.36
N ALA A 41 8.21 27.32 -17.70
CA ALA A 41 8.43 27.29 -16.25
C ALA A 41 9.72 28.06 -15.83
N ILE A 42 10.76 28.03 -16.66
CA ILE A 42 12.05 28.68 -16.37
C ILE A 42 11.93 30.21 -16.41
N ALA A 43 11.04 30.75 -17.24
CA ALA A 43 10.76 32.18 -17.32
C ALA A 43 10.07 32.76 -16.06
N LEU A 44 9.55 31.91 -15.17
CA LEU A 44 8.89 32.29 -13.92
C LEU A 44 9.82 32.25 -12.70
N GLY A 45 11.12 32.04 -12.89
CA GLY A 45 12.11 32.02 -11.79
C GLY A 45 12.10 30.76 -10.93
N ALA A 46 11.30 29.75 -11.27
CA ALA A 46 11.38 28.43 -10.65
C ALA A 46 12.68 27.74 -11.06
N ASP A 47 13.57 27.46 -10.11
CA ASP A 47 14.77 26.66 -10.36
C ASP A 47 14.41 25.15 -10.31
N PRO A 48 14.39 24.44 -11.45
CA PRO A 48 14.07 23.01 -11.47
C PRO A 48 15.13 22.17 -10.73
N ARG A 49 16.35 22.68 -10.52
CA ARG A 49 17.40 21.99 -9.75
C ARG A 49 17.17 22.09 -8.24
N GLY A 50 16.58 23.20 -7.78
CA GLY A 50 16.10 23.36 -6.41
C GLY A 50 14.97 22.37 -6.09
N GLU A 51 13.96 22.29 -6.97
CA GLU A 51 12.91 21.28 -6.86
C GLU A 51 13.46 19.85 -6.94
N GLU A 52 14.40 19.55 -7.84
CA GLU A 52 15.02 18.22 -7.85
C GLU A 52 15.80 17.91 -6.56
N LYS A 53 16.48 18.88 -5.95
CA LYS A 53 17.14 18.69 -4.65
C LYS A 53 16.13 18.42 -3.54
N ALA A 54 15.04 19.18 -3.47
CA ALA A 54 13.95 18.93 -2.53
C ALA A 54 13.32 17.54 -2.75
N ARG A 55 13.03 17.17 -4.00
CA ARG A 55 12.56 15.82 -4.37
C ARG A 55 13.58 14.71 -4.09
N LYS A 56 14.88 15.02 -4.03
CA LYS A 56 15.96 14.09 -3.66
C LYS A 56 16.15 13.98 -2.14
N ALA A 57 15.73 14.98 -1.36
CA ALA A 57 15.75 14.97 0.11
C ALA A 57 14.63 14.11 0.74
N ILE A 58 13.62 13.69 -0.03
CA ILE A 58 12.55 12.83 0.46
C ILE A 58 13.05 11.39 0.55
N LEU A 59 13.07 10.90 1.78
CA LEU A 59 13.49 9.56 2.20
C LEU A 59 12.78 8.45 1.42
N THR A 60 13.48 7.34 1.15
CA THR A 60 12.82 6.14 0.64
C THR A 60 12.06 5.41 1.74
N TYR A 61 11.05 4.62 1.37
CA TYR A 61 10.32 3.80 2.32
C TYR A 61 11.21 2.77 3.02
N GLY A 62 12.26 2.28 2.35
CA GLY A 62 13.22 1.35 2.93
C GLY A 62 14.09 1.99 4.00
N GLU A 63 14.64 3.18 3.74
CA GLU A 63 15.38 3.97 4.73
C GLU A 63 14.44 4.36 5.89
N PHE A 64 13.27 4.93 5.59
CA PHE A 64 12.24 5.26 6.59
C PHE A 64 11.90 4.09 7.52
N PHE A 65 11.70 2.90 6.95
CA PHE A 65 11.29 1.73 7.72
C PHE A 65 12.40 1.24 8.66
N ASN A 66 13.65 1.26 8.19
CA ASN A 66 14.80 0.74 8.94
C ASN A 66 15.38 1.75 9.94
N GLU A 67 15.42 3.04 9.59
CA GLU A 67 16.09 4.09 10.38
C GLU A 67 15.15 4.77 11.37
N HIS A 68 13.84 4.80 11.09
CA HIS A 68 12.86 5.48 11.95
C HIS A 68 11.77 4.54 12.48
N TYR A 69 11.06 3.80 11.62
CA TYR A 69 9.92 2.97 12.04
C TYR A 69 10.34 1.82 12.97
N LEU A 70 11.30 0.97 12.56
CA LEU A 70 11.73 -0.18 13.36
C LEU A 70 12.34 0.22 14.71
N PRO A 71 13.26 1.21 14.82
CA PRO A 71 13.77 1.68 16.10
C PRO A 71 12.68 2.23 17.03
N TYR A 72 11.65 2.89 16.47
CA TYR A 72 10.50 3.38 17.25
C TYR A 72 9.62 2.24 17.77
N VAL A 73 9.29 1.26 16.93
CA VAL A 73 8.32 0.19 17.23
C VAL A 73 8.92 -0.91 18.10
N LYS A 74 10.22 -1.24 17.92
CA LYS A 74 10.92 -2.32 18.64
C LYS A 74 10.78 -2.30 20.18
N PRO A 75 10.97 -1.16 20.89
CA PRO A 75 10.76 -1.11 22.34
C PRO A 75 9.28 -1.01 22.76
N ARG A 76 8.36 -0.68 21.83
CA ARG A 76 6.94 -0.36 22.14
C ARG A 76 5.98 -1.52 21.87
N LYS A 77 6.26 -2.36 20.86
CA LYS A 77 5.34 -3.37 20.33
C LYS A 77 5.91 -4.78 20.53
N ARG A 78 5.28 -5.60 21.36
CA ARG A 78 5.69 -7.01 21.59
C ARG A 78 5.84 -7.83 20.29
N SER A 79 5.05 -7.52 19.25
CA SER A 79 5.06 -8.21 17.96
C SER A 79 5.88 -7.52 16.85
N TRP A 80 6.82 -6.64 17.20
CA TRP A 80 7.66 -5.93 16.21
C TRP A 80 8.38 -6.87 15.21
N ASN A 81 8.76 -8.08 15.64
CA ASN A 81 9.35 -9.11 14.77
C ASN A 81 8.51 -9.39 13.51
N LYS A 82 7.17 -9.38 13.61
CA LYS A 82 6.29 -9.62 12.46
C LYS A 82 6.32 -8.46 11.47
N ASP A 83 6.50 -7.23 11.96
CA ASP A 83 6.58 -6.05 11.09
C ASP A 83 7.90 -6.06 10.29
N GLU A 84 9.01 -6.42 10.94
CA GLU A 84 10.31 -6.68 10.29
C GLU A 84 10.21 -7.80 9.26
N GLU A 85 9.64 -8.94 9.63
CA GLU A 85 9.51 -10.11 8.76
C GLU A 85 8.71 -9.76 7.50
N MET A 86 7.54 -9.13 7.67
CA MET A 86 6.70 -8.70 6.55
C MET A 86 7.41 -7.67 5.67
N PHE A 87 8.17 -6.75 6.27
CA PHE A 87 8.95 -5.80 5.51
C PHE A 87 10.03 -6.48 4.67
N ARG A 88 10.86 -7.30 5.30
CA ARG A 88 11.98 -8.04 4.69
C ARG A 88 11.52 -8.98 3.59
N LEU A 89 10.42 -9.72 3.80
CA LEU A 89 9.93 -10.72 2.85
C LEU A 89 9.29 -10.12 1.59
N ARG A 90 8.54 -9.00 1.70
CA ARG A 90 7.75 -8.48 0.56
C ARG A 90 7.71 -6.96 0.40
N LEU A 91 7.57 -6.17 1.48
CA LEU A 91 7.42 -4.71 1.30
C LEU A 91 8.70 -4.05 0.77
N ASN A 92 9.87 -4.48 1.23
CA ASN A 92 11.15 -3.92 0.81
C ASN A 92 11.37 -4.08 -0.71
N THR A 93 11.05 -5.27 -1.25
CA THR A 93 11.14 -5.57 -2.69
C THR A 93 10.25 -4.67 -3.56
N VAL A 94 9.05 -4.31 -3.08
CA VAL A 94 8.05 -3.56 -3.87
C VAL A 94 8.12 -2.06 -3.67
N PHE A 95 8.34 -1.62 -2.42
CA PHE A 95 8.27 -0.22 -1.99
C PHE A 95 9.59 0.34 -1.47
N GLY A 96 10.52 -0.51 -1.01
CA GLY A 96 11.73 -0.07 -0.29
C GLY A 96 12.57 0.97 -1.03
N ARG A 97 12.69 0.85 -2.36
CA ARG A 97 13.42 1.81 -3.21
C ARG A 97 12.62 3.04 -3.66
N GLN A 98 11.34 3.15 -3.27
CA GLN A 98 10.49 4.29 -3.63
C GLN A 98 10.55 5.37 -2.56
N ARG A 99 10.48 6.64 -2.96
CA ARG A 99 10.28 7.75 -2.01
C ARG A 99 8.90 7.70 -1.38
N LEU A 100 8.78 8.16 -0.13
CA LEU A 100 7.50 8.17 0.59
C LEU A 100 6.38 8.84 -0.23
N ASN A 101 6.67 10.00 -0.83
CA ASN A 101 5.72 10.75 -1.67
C ASN A 101 5.39 10.09 -3.04
N GLN A 102 6.11 9.05 -3.44
CA GLN A 102 5.87 8.31 -4.69
C GLN A 102 4.99 7.06 -4.48
N ILE A 103 4.65 6.72 -3.23
CA ILE A 103 3.75 5.62 -2.94
C ILE A 103 2.32 6.05 -3.25
N THR A 104 1.71 5.46 -4.28
CA THR A 104 0.32 5.75 -4.66
C THR A 104 -0.64 4.71 -4.09
N ARG A 105 -1.89 5.13 -3.84
CA ARG A 105 -2.97 4.20 -3.42
C ARG A 105 -3.12 3.04 -4.41
N HIS A 106 -3.06 3.35 -5.71
CA HIS A 106 -3.16 2.34 -6.77
C HIS A 106 -2.07 1.27 -6.63
N LYS A 107 -0.80 1.66 -6.40
CA LYS A 107 0.27 0.68 -6.22
C LYS A 107 0.10 -0.18 -4.95
N ILE A 108 -0.45 0.38 -3.86
CA ILE A 108 -0.79 -0.41 -2.67
C ILE A 108 -1.93 -1.40 -2.97
N GLN A 109 -2.94 -0.99 -3.75
CA GLN A 109 -4.02 -1.90 -4.19
C GLN A 109 -3.48 -3.01 -5.09
N SER A 110 -2.67 -2.70 -6.11
CA SER A 110 -2.04 -3.72 -6.98
C SER A 110 -1.17 -4.70 -6.20
N PHE A 111 -0.45 -4.23 -5.17
CA PHE A 111 0.29 -5.10 -4.26
C PHE A 111 -0.62 -5.97 -3.39
N HIS A 112 -1.71 -5.42 -2.84
CA HIS A 112 -2.68 -6.17 -2.05
C HIS A 112 -3.36 -7.28 -2.86
N THR A 113 -3.71 -7.00 -4.12
CA THR A 113 -4.21 -8.01 -5.06
C THR A 113 -3.14 -9.06 -5.39
N SER A 114 -1.90 -8.67 -5.70
CA SER A 114 -0.87 -9.63 -6.07
C SER A 114 -0.42 -10.54 -4.92
N LEU A 115 -0.55 -10.11 -3.66
CA LEU A 115 -0.44 -11.00 -2.50
C LEU A 115 -1.51 -12.10 -2.52
N LYS A 116 -2.74 -11.78 -2.94
CA LYS A 116 -3.83 -12.77 -3.03
C LYS A 116 -3.62 -13.73 -4.20
N GLU A 117 -3.11 -13.24 -5.33
CA GLU A 117 -2.69 -14.06 -6.49
C GLU A 117 -1.55 -15.02 -6.14
N GLN A 118 -0.63 -14.62 -5.25
CA GLN A 118 0.42 -15.48 -4.66
C GLN A 118 -0.13 -16.56 -3.69
N GLY A 119 -1.46 -16.70 -3.54
CA GLY A 119 -2.08 -17.74 -2.72
C GLY A 119 -2.18 -17.43 -1.23
N LEU A 120 -1.92 -16.19 -0.79
CA LEU A 120 -2.00 -15.85 0.64
C LEU A 120 -3.45 -15.80 1.15
N SER A 121 -3.61 -16.03 2.46
CA SER A 121 -4.89 -15.82 3.15
C SER A 121 -5.28 -14.33 3.14
N ALA A 122 -6.59 -14.05 3.09
CA ALA A 122 -7.12 -12.69 3.10
C ALA A 122 -6.62 -11.88 4.31
N SER A 123 -6.58 -12.51 5.50
CA SER A 123 -6.04 -11.90 6.72
C SER A 123 -4.57 -11.50 6.59
N THR A 124 -3.72 -12.37 6.02
CA THR A 124 -2.30 -12.05 5.76
C THR A 124 -2.17 -10.89 4.77
N CYS A 125 -2.90 -10.89 3.66
CA CYS A 125 -2.92 -9.77 2.70
C CYS A 125 -3.33 -8.45 3.38
N ASN A 126 -4.37 -8.51 4.21
CA ASN A 126 -4.85 -7.35 4.97
C ASN A 126 -3.83 -6.87 6.01
N HIS A 127 -3.07 -7.77 6.64
CA HIS A 127 -1.99 -7.39 7.55
C HIS A 127 -0.93 -6.53 6.85
N TYR A 128 -0.56 -6.82 5.60
CA TYR A 128 0.38 -5.98 4.85
C TYR A 128 -0.15 -4.55 4.64
N VAL A 129 -1.43 -4.40 4.31
CA VAL A 129 -2.08 -3.08 4.18
C VAL A 129 -2.20 -2.38 5.54
N LYS A 130 -2.54 -3.10 6.61
CA LYS A 130 -2.58 -2.58 7.99
C LYS A 130 -1.19 -2.05 8.43
N LEU A 131 -0.11 -2.77 8.10
CA LEU A 131 1.27 -2.35 8.37
C LEU A 131 1.65 -1.08 7.59
N LEU A 132 1.43 -1.05 6.26
CA LEU A 132 1.65 0.14 5.42
C LEU A 132 0.85 1.35 5.92
N LYS A 133 -0.42 1.14 6.29
CA LYS A 133 -1.27 2.23 6.80
C LYS A 133 -0.76 2.78 8.13
N HIS A 134 -0.24 1.94 9.02
CA HIS A 134 0.32 2.39 10.29
C HIS A 134 1.69 3.07 10.12
N SER A 135 2.59 2.50 9.32
CA SER A 135 3.92 3.08 9.09
C SER A 135 3.85 4.43 8.38
N LEU A 136 2.96 4.58 7.39
CA LEU A 136 2.73 5.85 6.69
C LEU A 136 1.92 6.87 7.50
N ASN A 137 1.21 6.45 8.57
CA ASN A 137 0.67 7.40 9.55
C ASN A 137 1.80 7.96 10.43
N LEU A 138 2.72 7.12 10.93
CA LEU A 138 3.89 7.61 11.69
C LEU A 138 4.78 8.53 10.85
N ALA A 139 4.85 8.33 9.54
CA ALA A 139 5.51 9.27 8.63
C ALA A 139 4.83 10.66 8.60
N ILE A 140 3.50 10.75 8.77
CA ILE A 140 2.79 12.03 8.94
C ILE A 140 3.06 12.59 10.33
N ASP A 141 2.95 11.76 11.37
CA ASP A 141 3.15 12.17 12.77
C ASP A 141 4.58 12.72 13.05
N TRP A 142 5.53 12.49 12.12
CA TRP A 142 6.91 12.98 12.15
C TRP A 142 7.22 13.99 11.02
N ASP A 143 6.21 14.57 10.38
CA ASP A 143 6.33 15.57 9.29
C ASP A 143 7.18 15.12 8.07
N MET A 144 7.26 13.81 7.83
CA MET A 144 7.99 13.20 6.70
C MET A 144 7.11 12.93 5.46
N LEU A 145 5.78 13.05 5.60
CA LEU A 145 4.78 12.81 4.57
C LEU A 145 3.50 13.60 4.87
N ASP A 146 2.93 14.30 3.88
CA ASP A 146 1.72 15.11 4.11
C ASP A 146 0.42 14.28 4.17
N ILE A 147 0.33 13.22 3.36
CA ILE A 147 -0.91 12.47 3.11
C ILE A 147 -0.61 10.98 3.00
N ASN A 148 -1.31 10.15 3.78
CA ASN A 148 -1.16 8.70 3.74
C ASN A 148 -1.99 8.09 2.59
N PRO A 149 -1.35 7.52 1.54
CA PRO A 149 -2.04 6.92 0.40
C PRO A 149 -2.89 5.69 0.77
N ALA A 150 -2.51 4.98 1.84
CA ALA A 150 -3.11 3.70 2.27
C ALA A 150 -4.47 3.85 2.97
N VAL A 151 -4.86 5.06 3.42
CA VAL A 151 -6.00 5.26 4.33
C VAL A 151 -7.31 4.64 3.81
N ARG A 152 -7.57 4.74 2.51
CA ARG A 152 -8.79 4.27 1.82
C ARG A 152 -8.54 3.05 0.93
N VAL A 153 -7.51 2.23 1.21
CA VAL A 153 -7.34 0.94 0.54
C VAL A 153 -8.37 -0.05 1.13
N PRO A 154 -9.26 -0.64 0.31
CA PRO A 154 -10.21 -1.63 0.79
C PRO A 154 -9.46 -2.90 1.24
N LEU A 155 -9.95 -3.52 2.32
CA LEU A 155 -9.44 -4.79 2.80
C LEU A 155 -10.29 -5.94 2.22
N PHE A 156 -9.71 -7.12 2.03
CA PHE A 156 -10.49 -8.31 1.71
C PHE A 156 -11.39 -8.68 2.89
N HIS A 157 -12.54 -9.27 2.61
CA HIS A 157 -13.36 -9.87 3.66
C HIS A 157 -12.57 -11.01 4.34
N GLU A 158 -12.53 -11.00 5.67
CA GLU A 158 -11.89 -12.04 6.47
C GLU A 158 -12.99 -12.93 7.06
N ASP A 159 -13.32 -14.04 6.40
CA ASP A 159 -14.17 -15.07 6.99
C ASP A 159 -13.34 -15.90 7.97
N ASN A 160 -13.17 -15.35 9.17
CA ASN A 160 -12.39 -15.96 10.26
C ASN A 160 -13.22 -16.97 11.08
N LYS A 161 -14.37 -17.44 10.56
CA LYS A 161 -15.23 -18.44 11.23
C LYS A 161 -14.68 -19.86 11.07
N MET A 162 -13.59 -20.15 11.78
CA MET A 162 -13.13 -21.52 12.00
C MET A 162 -13.53 -21.96 13.41
N GLU A 163 -14.79 -22.36 13.57
CA GLU A 163 -15.36 -22.85 14.83
C GLU A 163 -14.98 -24.32 15.05
N ASN A 164 -13.73 -24.56 15.46
CA ASN A 164 -13.21 -25.88 15.81
C ASN A 164 -13.67 -26.28 17.24
N TYR A 165 -14.97 -26.46 17.41
CA TYR A 165 -15.52 -27.07 18.64
C TYR A 165 -15.47 -28.59 18.52
N LEU A 166 -14.97 -29.25 19.56
CA LEU A 166 -15.07 -30.71 19.69
C LEU A 166 -16.54 -31.08 19.95
N SER A 167 -17.05 -32.06 19.23
CA SER A 167 -18.27 -32.77 19.63
C SER A 167 -18.01 -33.63 20.88
N GLU A 168 -19.07 -34.06 21.57
CA GLU A 168 -18.96 -34.92 22.76
C GLU A 168 -18.14 -36.18 22.49
N ALA A 169 -18.37 -36.84 21.34
CA ALA A 169 -17.65 -38.05 20.96
C ALA A 169 -16.16 -37.81 20.65
N GLU A 170 -15.81 -36.66 20.06
CA GLU A 170 -14.41 -36.28 19.85
C GLU A 170 -13.72 -35.90 21.17
N LEU A 171 -14.47 -35.31 22.11
CA LEU A 171 -13.98 -35.04 23.46
C LEU A 171 -13.74 -36.33 24.25
N GLU A 172 -14.65 -37.31 24.18
CA GLU A 172 -14.46 -38.64 24.77
C GLU A 172 -13.21 -39.34 24.21
N GLN A 173 -13.04 -39.35 22.88
CA GLN A 173 -11.85 -39.91 22.22
C GLN A 173 -10.56 -39.19 22.64
N LEU A 174 -10.59 -37.85 22.72
CA LEU A 174 -9.46 -37.08 23.24
C LEU A 174 -9.15 -37.43 24.69
N MET A 175 -10.17 -37.56 25.55
CA MET A 175 -10.01 -37.89 26.96
C MET A 175 -9.44 -39.29 27.19
N ASP A 176 -9.75 -40.27 26.33
CA ASP A 176 -9.11 -41.60 26.38
C ASP A 176 -7.61 -41.51 26.08
N VAL A 177 -7.22 -40.85 24.98
CA VAL A 177 -5.81 -40.62 24.63
C VAL A 177 -5.07 -39.88 25.75
N LEU A 178 -5.65 -38.82 26.33
CA LEU A 178 -5.03 -38.07 27.43
C LEU A 178 -4.84 -38.90 28.71
N GLN A 179 -5.62 -39.96 28.90
CA GLN A 179 -5.49 -40.87 30.03
C GLN A 179 -4.46 -41.98 29.76
N THR A 180 -4.41 -42.50 28.53
CA THR A 180 -3.64 -43.71 28.16
C THR A 180 -2.26 -43.45 27.55
N ASP A 181 -2.05 -42.33 26.85
CA ASP A 181 -0.80 -42.06 26.12
C ASP A 181 0.41 -41.83 27.06
N ASP A 182 1.57 -42.37 26.67
CA ASP A 182 2.83 -42.34 27.42
C ASP A 182 3.38 -40.93 27.66
N ASN A 183 3.06 -39.95 26.81
CA ASN A 183 3.49 -38.56 26.94
C ASN A 183 2.68 -37.83 28.02
N ARG A 184 2.81 -38.28 29.27
CA ARG A 184 2.07 -37.77 30.43
C ARG A 184 2.27 -36.25 30.62
N ALA A 185 3.40 -35.69 30.19
CA ALA A 185 3.66 -34.25 30.29
C ALA A 185 2.72 -33.43 29.39
N VAL A 186 2.65 -33.77 28.10
CA VAL A 186 1.72 -33.12 27.16
C VAL A 186 0.28 -33.40 27.56
N CYS A 187 -0.04 -34.64 27.93
CA CYS A 187 -1.40 -35.01 28.33
C CYS A 187 -1.90 -34.21 29.54
N ARG A 188 -1.08 -34.05 30.58
CA ARG A 188 -1.43 -33.25 31.77
C ARG A 188 -1.63 -31.77 31.44
N ILE A 189 -0.83 -31.21 30.52
CA ILE A 189 -1.00 -29.83 30.06
C ILE A 189 -2.33 -29.66 29.31
N ILE A 190 -2.69 -30.59 28.43
CA ILE A 190 -3.96 -30.52 27.69
C ILE A 190 -5.16 -30.72 28.63
N MET A 191 -5.11 -31.67 29.56
CA MET A 191 -6.16 -31.83 30.59
C MET A 191 -6.33 -30.55 31.43
N TYR A 192 -5.24 -29.92 31.86
CA TYR A 192 -5.30 -28.63 32.56
C TYR A 192 -5.95 -27.52 31.70
N LEU A 193 -5.63 -27.46 30.40
CA LEU A 193 -6.22 -26.48 29.48
C LEU A 193 -7.73 -26.72 29.29
N LEU A 194 -8.15 -27.98 29.12
CA LEU A 194 -9.56 -28.37 29.03
C LEU A 194 -10.33 -28.00 30.30
N SER A 195 -9.77 -28.30 31.49
CA SER A 195 -10.44 -28.03 32.77
C SER A 195 -10.50 -26.56 33.17
N THR A 196 -9.61 -25.70 32.64
CA THR A 196 -9.50 -24.29 33.07
C THR A 196 -9.87 -23.26 32.00
N GLY A 197 -9.95 -23.65 30.72
CA GLY A 197 -10.09 -22.71 29.60
C GLY A 197 -8.91 -21.75 29.45
N ALA A 198 -7.76 -22.03 30.09
CA ALA A 198 -6.59 -21.16 30.03
C ALA A 198 -5.99 -21.10 28.61
N ARG A 199 -5.39 -19.97 28.23
CA ARG A 199 -4.60 -19.90 27.00
C ARG A 199 -3.29 -20.67 27.17
N LEU A 200 -2.88 -21.47 26.19
CA LEU A 200 -1.66 -22.30 26.21
C LEU A 200 -0.44 -21.59 26.82
N ASN A 201 -0.06 -20.43 26.28
CA ASN A 201 1.09 -19.66 26.77
C ASN A 201 0.95 -19.14 28.21
N LYS A 202 -0.28 -19.06 28.75
CA LYS A 202 -0.53 -18.72 30.17
C LYS A 202 -0.40 -19.95 31.06
N ALA A 203 -0.94 -21.10 30.65
CA ALA A 203 -0.72 -22.37 31.35
C ALA A 203 0.78 -22.73 31.44
N LEU A 204 1.50 -22.63 30.33
CA LEU A 204 2.95 -22.91 30.26
C LEU A 204 3.84 -21.92 31.04
N SER A 205 3.30 -20.77 31.47
CA SER A 205 4.03 -19.79 32.28
C SER A 205 3.45 -19.63 33.70
N ALA A 206 2.52 -20.50 34.09
CA ALA A 206 1.97 -20.54 35.44
C ALA A 206 3.04 -20.97 36.46
N ARG A 207 2.90 -20.50 37.69
CA ARG A 207 3.73 -20.84 38.85
C ARG A 207 2.82 -21.20 40.02
N TRP A 208 3.38 -21.85 41.01
CA TRP A 208 2.69 -22.24 42.25
C TRP A 208 2.86 -21.22 43.39
N ASP A 209 3.38 -20.04 43.04
CA ASP A 209 3.70 -18.92 43.96
C ASP A 209 2.42 -18.16 44.40
#